data_AF-A0A5Q4EQG1-F1
#
_entry.id   AF-A0A5Q4EQG1-F1
#
_cell.length_a   1.000
_cell.length_b   1.000
_cell.length_c   1.000
_cell.angle_alpha   90.00
_cell.angle_beta   90.00
_cell.angle_gamma   90.00
#
_symmetry.space_group_name_H-M   'P 1'
#
loop_
_entity.id
_entity.type
_entity.pdbx_description
1 polymer ?
#
loop_
_entity_poly.entity_id
_entity_poly.type
_entity_poly.pdbx_seq_one_letter_code
_entity_poly.pdbx_strand_id
1 'polypeptide(L)'
;MMQNQGAFEEGEKLMQRAFALDPTLTQNFGEHQPETLSLGTTGADVYVCDMPGVHHWTGGFFGSNPVNGFHAYSAGTTSANGGDEILGWNNSTQNYPVIGQNLYMYHDDRLQLVAISWLKHGFCALQQSQCGPCTPAGSGCPTQLGPGCSDPYSASLNGQQNRLGPRSEVNPVTGFRVLNHATPSPSPDDPSNTLGGRIRVHEDTLSTPGAVFLVEGQYIHPQDIDSGNQYDNSSWRYATVNQSSFAITSSGPTRQRETAIYAWQELDPEVVINDIDIPDDGRFSVAYVVRDNGDGTWRYEYAVHNYNSDRAAGSFEVPLGVDGNVTNMGFNGVEYFNGDGVGGVNYDSTPWTMTSGDGVVRWETESFGDNDNANALRWGTMYNFWFDSDLPPVDADATLGLFKPGTPNSADAPVMAPASNSCPWDLNGNGSIGAPDLGLLLSNWGNPYTSAQLAALLSNWGPCPQ
;
A
#
# COMPACT_ATOMS: atom_id res chain seq x y z
N MET A 1 -10.55 37.78 -17.97
CA MET A 1 -11.58 36.82 -18.45
C MET A 1 -11.70 36.84 -19.97
N MET A 2 -12.21 37.90 -20.63
CA MET A 2 -12.33 37.91 -22.10
C MET A 2 -10.99 37.85 -22.87
N GLN A 3 -9.89 38.40 -22.34
CA GLN A 3 -8.55 38.23 -22.96
C GLN A 3 -8.01 36.79 -22.89
N ASN A 4 -8.45 35.99 -21.93
CA ASN A 4 -8.03 34.59 -21.80
C ASN A 4 -8.89 33.64 -22.68
N GLN A 5 -10.13 34.03 -22.99
CA GLN A 5 -10.97 33.33 -23.98
C GLN A 5 -10.39 33.42 -25.39
N GLY A 6 -9.86 34.59 -25.78
CA GLY A 6 -9.22 34.76 -27.09
C GLY A 6 -7.98 33.89 -27.28
N ALA A 7 -7.15 33.74 -26.23
CA ALA A 7 -5.97 32.87 -26.25
C ALA A 7 -6.34 31.38 -26.28
N PHE A 8 -7.46 31.01 -25.65
CA PHE A 8 -7.98 29.64 -25.66
C PHE A 8 -8.49 29.23 -27.06
N GLU A 9 -9.28 30.08 -27.71
CA GLU A 9 -9.78 29.83 -29.07
C GLU A 9 -8.65 29.77 -30.12
N GLU A 10 -7.55 30.49 -29.90
CA GLU A 10 -6.37 30.46 -30.78
C GLU A 10 -5.55 29.18 -30.56
N GLY A 11 -5.44 28.71 -29.31
CA GLY A 11 -4.82 27.42 -28.97
C GLY A 11 -5.57 26.22 -29.54
N GLU A 12 -6.90 26.23 -29.49
CA GLU A 12 -7.75 25.16 -30.05
C GLU A 12 -7.58 25.04 -31.58
N LYS A 13 -7.50 26.17 -32.28
CA LYS A 13 -7.29 26.20 -33.75
C LYS A 13 -5.90 25.71 -34.15
N LEU A 14 -4.87 25.95 -33.32
CA LEU A 14 -3.52 25.45 -33.55
C LEU A 14 -3.44 23.93 -33.35
N MET A 15 -4.09 23.40 -32.32
CA MET A 15 -4.24 21.95 -32.08
C MET A 15 -4.97 21.25 -33.23
N GLN A 16 -6.09 21.79 -33.69
CA GLN A 16 -6.84 21.22 -34.82
C GLN A 16 -6.02 21.21 -36.12
N ARG A 17 -5.16 22.24 -36.34
CA ARG A 17 -4.22 22.25 -37.47
C ARG A 17 -3.11 21.22 -37.32
N ALA A 18 -2.59 21.00 -36.11
CA ALA A 18 -1.57 19.98 -35.85
C ALA A 18 -2.10 18.57 -36.14
N PHE A 19 -3.32 18.26 -35.69
CA PHE A 19 -3.98 16.97 -35.97
C PHE A 19 -4.32 16.76 -37.45
N ALA A 20 -4.56 17.83 -38.20
CA ALA A 20 -4.75 17.74 -39.66
C ALA A 20 -3.44 17.48 -40.44
N LEU A 21 -2.29 17.81 -39.84
CA LEU A 21 -0.97 17.62 -40.46
C LEU A 21 -0.35 16.26 -40.13
N ASP A 22 -0.68 15.69 -38.96
CA ASP A 22 -0.25 14.35 -38.56
C ASP A 22 -1.39 13.60 -37.83
N PRO A 23 -2.10 12.71 -38.54
CA PRO A 23 -3.18 11.89 -37.97
C PRO A 23 -2.70 10.88 -36.92
N THR A 24 -1.40 10.64 -36.77
CA THR A 24 -0.87 9.69 -35.77
C THR A 24 -0.72 10.31 -34.39
N LEU A 25 -0.77 11.65 -34.28
CA LEU A 25 -0.78 12.34 -32.98
C LEU A 25 -2.01 12.01 -32.13
N THR A 26 -3.12 11.62 -32.76
CA THR A 26 -4.34 11.19 -32.05
C THR A 26 -4.18 9.84 -31.34
N GLN A 27 -3.17 9.04 -31.70
CA GLN A 27 -2.86 7.77 -31.02
C GLN A 27 -1.93 7.95 -29.80
N ASN A 28 -1.13 9.02 -29.76
CA ASN A 28 -0.17 9.27 -28.67
C ASN A 28 -0.75 10.12 -27.53
N PHE A 29 -1.86 10.83 -27.78
CA PHE A 29 -2.67 11.44 -26.74
C PHE A 29 -3.91 10.57 -26.55
N GLY A 30 -3.81 9.57 -25.68
CA GLY A 30 -5.00 8.90 -25.14
C GLY A 30 -5.99 9.94 -24.62
N GLU A 31 -7.29 9.64 -24.69
CA GLU A 31 -8.39 10.55 -24.33
C GLU A 31 -8.17 11.22 -22.97
N HIS A 32 -7.54 12.40 -22.98
CA HIS A 32 -7.59 13.35 -21.90
C HIS A 32 -8.42 14.51 -22.40
N GLN A 33 -9.71 14.41 -22.10
CA GLN A 33 -10.65 15.51 -22.16
C GLN A 33 -10.04 16.68 -21.36
N PRO A 34 -9.97 17.90 -21.92
CA PRO A 34 -9.42 19.04 -21.21
C PRO A 34 -10.31 19.33 -19.99
N GLU A 35 -9.69 19.38 -18.81
CA GLU A 35 -10.34 19.69 -17.52
C GLU A 35 -11.11 21.02 -17.59
N THR A 36 -12.40 20.90 -17.85
CA THR A 36 -13.38 21.94 -17.57
C THR A 36 -13.83 21.77 -16.13
N LEU A 37 -13.52 22.75 -15.26
CA LEU A 37 -14.20 23.03 -14.00
C LEU A 37 -14.66 21.76 -13.23
N SER A 38 -13.79 21.18 -12.40
CA SER A 38 -14.06 20.01 -11.53
C SER A 38 -15.44 20.11 -10.86
N LEU A 39 -16.41 19.41 -11.44
CA LEU A 39 -17.51 18.80 -10.70
C LEU A 39 -16.92 17.50 -10.12
N GLY A 40 -17.27 17.18 -8.87
CA GLY A 40 -16.68 16.09 -8.10
C GLY A 40 -16.78 14.71 -8.77
N THR A 41 -16.21 13.72 -8.10
CA THR A 41 -16.46 12.30 -8.40
C THR A 41 -17.98 12.06 -8.48
N THR A 42 -18.43 11.28 -9.46
CA THR A 42 -19.86 10.96 -9.59
C THR A 42 -20.28 10.07 -8.43
N GLY A 43 -21.39 10.38 -7.79
CA GLY A 43 -21.91 9.61 -6.66
C GLY A 43 -21.34 10.09 -5.33
N ALA A 44 -21.33 9.19 -4.35
CA ALA A 44 -20.83 9.45 -3.02
C ALA A 44 -19.31 9.13 -2.97
N ASP A 45 -18.50 9.97 -2.34
CA ASP A 45 -17.05 9.78 -2.24
C ASP A 45 -16.60 10.18 -0.85
N VAL A 46 -16.02 9.24 -0.08
CA VAL A 46 -15.43 9.55 1.23
C VAL A 46 -13.92 9.50 1.16
N TYR A 47 -13.26 10.60 1.53
CA TYR A 47 -11.82 10.64 1.66
C TYR A 47 -11.39 11.37 2.92
N VAL A 48 -10.13 11.17 3.33
CA VAL A 48 -9.54 11.84 4.48
C VAL A 48 -8.83 13.12 4.01
N CYS A 49 -9.33 14.29 4.36
CA CYS A 49 -8.72 15.55 3.92
C CYS A 49 -7.64 16.07 4.90
N ASP A 50 -7.73 15.71 6.18
CA ASP A 50 -6.76 16.13 7.19
C ASP A 50 -6.66 15.12 8.33
N MET A 51 -5.51 15.09 8.98
CA MET A 51 -5.22 14.25 10.13
C MET A 51 -4.68 15.12 11.27
N PRO A 52 -5.58 15.76 12.06
CA PRO A 52 -5.23 16.91 12.89
C PRO A 52 -4.39 16.61 14.15
N GLY A 53 -4.20 15.35 14.51
CA GLY A 53 -3.34 15.00 15.65
C GLY A 53 -3.43 13.54 16.07
N VAL A 54 -2.69 13.19 17.11
CA VAL A 54 -2.62 11.84 17.67
C VAL A 54 -2.84 11.92 19.18
N HIS A 55 -3.56 10.96 19.73
CA HIS A 55 -3.79 10.83 21.17
C HIS A 55 -2.98 9.66 21.71
N HIS A 56 -2.30 9.86 22.84
CA HIS A 56 -1.46 8.85 23.50
C HIS A 56 -2.17 8.33 24.76
N TRP A 57 -2.72 7.13 24.68
CA TRP A 57 -3.56 6.51 25.73
C TRP A 57 -2.76 5.99 26.91
N THR A 58 -1.51 5.62 26.67
CA THR A 58 -0.52 5.26 27.71
C THR A 58 0.28 6.46 28.21
N GLY A 59 -0.06 7.67 27.75
CA GLY A 59 0.51 8.92 28.23
C GLY A 59 -0.24 9.43 29.47
N GLY A 60 0.45 10.16 30.34
CA GLY A 60 -0.16 10.72 31.54
C GLY A 60 0.62 11.91 32.11
N PHE A 61 -0.01 12.59 33.07
CA PHE A 61 0.58 13.76 33.75
C PHE A 61 1.91 13.43 34.44
N PHE A 62 2.10 12.18 34.87
CA PHE A 62 3.31 11.69 35.55
C PHE A 62 4.29 10.97 34.60
N GLY A 63 4.06 11.03 33.28
CA GLY A 63 4.88 10.35 32.28
C GLY A 63 4.12 9.29 31.48
N SER A 64 4.85 8.63 30.58
CA SER A 64 4.37 7.52 29.76
C SER A 64 4.48 6.20 30.52
N ASN A 65 3.38 5.46 30.63
CA ASN A 65 3.31 4.17 31.30
C ASN A 65 2.99 3.09 30.26
N PRO A 66 4.02 2.48 29.63
CA PRO A 66 3.78 1.39 28.68
C PRO A 66 3.13 0.21 29.40
N VAL A 67 2.30 -0.54 28.69
CA VAL A 67 1.73 -1.81 29.16
C VAL A 67 2.52 -2.92 28.45
N ASN A 68 3.32 -3.65 29.21
CA ASN A 68 4.22 -4.69 28.68
C ASN A 68 5.16 -4.21 27.55
N GLY A 69 5.71 -2.98 27.67
CA GLY A 69 6.58 -2.38 26.65
C GLY A 69 5.84 -1.73 25.48
N PHE A 70 4.49 -1.75 25.48
CA PHE A 70 3.69 -1.16 24.41
C PHE A 70 3.04 0.16 24.81
N HIS A 71 3.02 1.07 23.84
CA HIS A 71 2.26 2.31 23.89
C HIS A 71 1.04 2.25 22.96
N ALA A 72 -0.04 2.91 23.36
CA ALA A 72 -1.29 2.94 22.60
C ALA A 72 -1.62 4.34 22.10
N TYR A 73 -2.05 4.42 20.83
CA TYR A 73 -2.36 5.66 20.13
C TYR A 73 -3.66 5.57 19.33
N SER A 74 -4.19 6.73 18.98
CA SER A 74 -5.21 6.86 17.94
C SER A 74 -5.03 8.18 17.20
N ALA A 75 -5.35 8.19 15.92
CA ALA A 75 -5.24 9.35 15.04
C ALA A 75 -6.58 10.10 14.94
N GLY A 76 -6.54 11.43 14.89
CA GLY A 76 -7.66 12.25 14.47
C GLY A 76 -7.79 12.20 12.95
N THR A 77 -9.01 12.29 12.45
CA THR A 77 -9.30 12.27 11.01
C THR A 77 -10.40 13.27 10.69
N THR A 78 -10.20 14.08 9.68
CA THR A 78 -11.24 14.89 9.05
C THR A 78 -11.58 14.26 7.71
N SER A 79 -12.75 13.63 7.63
CA SER A 79 -13.27 13.11 6.37
C SER A 79 -13.99 14.20 5.59
N ALA A 80 -14.15 14.01 4.29
CA ALA A 80 -14.99 14.84 3.44
C ALA A 80 -15.75 14.02 2.41
N ASN A 81 -16.90 14.57 1.99
CA ASN A 81 -17.64 14.07 0.85
C ASN A 81 -17.11 14.74 -0.43
N GLY A 82 -16.27 14.05 -1.20
CA GLY A 82 -15.71 14.58 -2.44
C GLY A 82 -16.66 14.55 -3.64
N GLY A 83 -17.77 13.84 -3.50
CA GLY A 83 -18.72 13.57 -4.57
C GLY A 83 -19.86 14.57 -4.65
N ASP A 84 -20.83 14.27 -5.50
CA ASP A 84 -22.01 15.10 -5.77
C ASP A 84 -23.31 14.57 -5.12
N GLU A 85 -23.27 13.40 -4.49
CA GLU A 85 -24.39 12.82 -3.74
C GLU A 85 -24.21 12.86 -2.21
N ILE A 86 -25.30 12.73 -1.46
CA ILE A 86 -25.25 12.67 0.02
C ILE A 86 -24.71 11.32 0.48
N LEU A 87 -23.68 11.34 1.34
CA LEU A 87 -23.17 10.17 2.05
C LEU A 87 -23.99 9.89 3.32
N GLY A 88 -24.26 8.62 3.61
CA GLY A 88 -24.93 8.18 4.83
C GLY A 88 -23.99 8.03 6.03
N TRP A 89 -24.46 8.33 7.22
CA TRP A 89 -23.69 8.25 8.47
C TRP A 89 -24.50 7.62 9.62
N ASN A 90 -25.50 6.82 9.28
CA ASN A 90 -26.45 6.24 10.22
C ASN A 90 -25.97 4.88 10.74
N ASN A 91 -25.40 4.87 11.95
CA ASN A 91 -24.93 3.66 12.60
C ASN A 91 -26.01 2.71 13.13
N SER A 92 -27.29 3.08 13.04
CA SER A 92 -28.41 2.14 13.26
C SER A 92 -28.70 1.28 12.02
N THR A 93 -28.01 1.55 10.91
CA THR A 93 -28.07 0.81 9.65
C THR A 93 -26.66 0.43 9.23
N GLN A 94 -26.49 -0.41 8.21
CA GLN A 94 -25.18 -0.66 7.60
C GLN A 94 -24.83 0.46 6.60
N ASN A 95 -25.18 1.73 6.85
CA ASN A 95 -24.81 2.86 6.01
C ASN A 95 -24.14 4.02 6.79
N TYR A 96 -22.82 3.92 6.97
CA TYR A 96 -21.90 4.77 7.75
C TYR A 96 -20.46 4.29 7.55
N PRO A 97 -19.43 5.12 7.72
CA PRO A 97 -18.05 4.67 7.50
C PRO A 97 -17.48 3.93 8.70
N VAL A 98 -16.57 3.01 8.44
CA VAL A 98 -15.63 2.48 9.43
C VAL A 98 -14.23 2.98 9.10
N ILE A 99 -13.42 3.26 10.13
CA ILE A 99 -12.17 4.01 9.97
C ILE A 99 -11.00 3.20 10.53
N GLY A 100 -10.11 2.76 9.65
CA GLY A 100 -8.84 2.14 10.01
C GLY A 100 -7.76 3.19 10.25
N GLN A 101 -6.83 2.87 11.16
CA GLN A 101 -5.69 3.72 11.45
C GLN A 101 -4.43 2.89 11.52
N ASN A 102 -3.35 3.40 10.95
CA ASN A 102 -2.08 2.70 10.83
C ASN A 102 -0.92 3.62 11.22
N LEU A 103 0.15 3.02 11.76
CA LEU A 103 1.43 3.68 12.00
C LEU A 103 2.50 2.97 11.18
N TYR A 104 3.26 3.75 10.42
CA TYR A 104 4.40 3.26 9.64
C TYR A 104 5.70 3.85 10.16
N MET A 105 6.79 3.12 9.93
CA MET A 105 8.16 3.55 10.21
C MET A 105 9.00 3.34 8.96
N TYR A 106 9.71 4.38 8.52
CA TYR A 106 10.76 4.28 7.53
C TYR A 106 12.12 4.27 8.22
N HIS A 107 12.91 3.22 7.99
CA HIS A 107 14.26 3.03 8.52
C HIS A 107 15.01 2.01 7.67
N ASP A 108 16.33 2.18 7.48
CA ASP A 108 17.18 1.31 6.65
C ASP A 108 16.55 0.98 5.28
N ASP A 109 16.17 2.03 4.54
CA ASP A 109 15.56 1.99 3.20
C ASP A 109 14.25 1.20 3.07
N ARG A 110 13.61 0.86 4.20
CA ARG A 110 12.33 0.16 4.25
C ARG A 110 11.26 1.00 4.92
N LEU A 111 10.14 1.18 4.25
CA LEU A 111 8.89 1.58 4.88
C LEU A 111 8.17 0.33 5.42
N GLN A 112 7.90 0.29 6.72
CA GLN A 112 7.26 -0.84 7.40
C GLN A 112 5.97 -0.39 8.09
N LEU A 113 4.91 -1.20 7.98
CA LEU A 113 3.72 -1.06 8.82
C LEU A 113 4.04 -1.64 10.20
N VAL A 114 4.09 -0.78 11.22
CA VAL A 114 4.52 -1.18 12.58
C VAL A 114 3.37 -1.34 13.55
N ALA A 115 2.19 -0.79 13.24
CA ALA A 115 0.99 -0.98 14.04
C ALA A 115 -0.29 -0.68 13.27
N ILE A 116 -1.34 -1.43 13.57
CA ILE A 116 -2.71 -1.21 13.07
C ILE A 116 -3.66 -0.96 14.25
N SER A 117 -4.77 -0.29 13.99
CA SER A 117 -5.93 -0.24 14.88
C SER A 117 -7.05 -1.15 14.40
N TRP A 118 -7.95 -1.49 15.34
CA TRP A 118 -9.33 -1.83 15.01
C TRP A 118 -10.02 -0.64 14.36
N LEU A 119 -11.18 -0.88 13.76
CA LEU A 119 -11.92 0.13 13.02
C LEU A 119 -12.80 0.95 13.96
N LYS A 120 -12.72 2.27 13.84
CA LYS A 120 -13.67 3.17 14.49
C LYS A 120 -14.96 3.22 13.69
N HIS A 121 -16.09 2.94 14.33
CA HIS A 121 -17.42 3.04 13.72
C HIS A 121 -17.98 4.48 13.73
N GLY A 122 -18.29 5.00 12.54
CA GLY A 122 -19.05 6.25 12.33
C GLY A 122 -20.37 6.27 13.10
N PHE A 123 -20.88 7.46 13.42
CA PHE A 123 -22.18 7.59 14.12
C PHE A 123 -22.99 8.82 13.73
N CYS A 124 -22.33 9.91 13.38
CA CYS A 124 -22.93 11.07 12.73
C CYS A 124 -21.86 11.90 12.04
N ALA A 125 -22.26 12.78 11.13
CA ALA A 125 -21.36 13.62 10.36
C ALA A 125 -21.60 15.09 10.64
N LEU A 126 -20.61 15.80 11.17
CA LEU A 126 -20.64 17.25 11.19
C LEU A 126 -20.61 17.80 9.75
N GLN A 127 -21.16 18.99 9.53
CA GLN A 127 -21.26 19.62 8.21
C GLN A 127 -20.29 20.80 8.11
N GLN A 128 -19.00 20.56 8.29
CA GLN A 128 -17.99 21.62 8.25
C GLN A 128 -17.50 21.88 6.82
N SER A 129 -16.81 23.00 6.62
CA SER A 129 -16.23 23.39 5.33
C SER A 129 -14.69 23.40 5.38
N GLN A 130 -14.08 22.49 6.15
CA GLN A 130 -12.62 22.45 6.32
C GLN A 130 -11.91 21.98 5.05
N CYS A 131 -12.52 21.05 4.32
CA CYS A 131 -11.91 20.41 3.14
C CYS A 131 -12.35 21.05 1.82
N GLY A 132 -13.28 22.01 1.85
CA GLY A 132 -13.82 22.66 0.66
C GLY A 132 -15.18 23.33 0.92
N PRO A 133 -15.80 23.90 -0.14
CA PRO A 133 -17.17 24.39 -0.08
C PRO A 133 -18.15 23.27 0.32
N CYS A 134 -18.98 23.50 1.32
CA CYS A 134 -19.91 22.51 1.86
C CYS A 134 -21.36 22.84 1.49
N THR A 135 -22.10 21.85 1.02
CA THR A 135 -23.57 21.88 0.86
C THR A 135 -24.20 21.01 1.96
N PRO A 136 -24.56 21.57 3.13
CA PRO A 136 -24.96 20.78 4.29
C PRO A 136 -26.22 19.94 4.05
N ALA A 137 -26.19 18.68 4.45
CA ALA A 137 -27.36 17.79 4.50
C ALA A 137 -28.18 17.93 5.80
N GLY A 138 -27.77 18.84 6.70
CA GLY A 138 -28.40 19.06 8.00
C GLY A 138 -27.59 20.01 8.87
N SER A 139 -27.87 20.04 10.18
CA SER A 139 -27.11 20.82 11.15
C SER A 139 -26.76 20.00 12.40
N GLY A 140 -25.66 20.37 13.06
CA GLY A 140 -25.16 19.64 14.23
C GLY A 140 -24.54 18.31 13.82
N CYS A 141 -25.15 17.21 14.26
CA CYS A 141 -24.67 15.83 14.13
C CYS A 141 -25.71 14.99 13.35
N PRO A 142 -26.01 15.33 12.07
CA PRO A 142 -26.91 14.54 11.23
C PRO A 142 -26.33 13.18 10.87
N THR A 143 -27.20 12.25 10.46
CA THR A 143 -26.80 10.92 9.98
C THR A 143 -26.46 10.90 8.48
N GLN A 144 -26.00 12.03 7.95
CA GLN A 144 -25.70 12.26 6.53
C GLN A 144 -24.59 13.29 6.40
N LEU A 145 -23.69 13.13 5.42
CA LEU A 145 -22.65 14.11 5.05
C LEU A 145 -22.96 14.67 3.67
N GLY A 146 -23.25 15.97 3.60
CA GLY A 146 -23.59 16.63 2.34
C GLY A 146 -22.38 16.80 1.40
N PRO A 147 -22.60 16.99 0.09
CA PRO A 147 -21.52 17.21 -0.88
C PRO A 147 -20.56 18.32 -0.47
N GLY A 148 -19.25 18.05 -0.57
CA GLY A 148 -18.16 18.95 -0.18
C GLY A 148 -18.03 19.24 1.32
N CYS A 149 -18.92 18.68 2.15
CA CYS A 149 -18.84 18.86 3.60
C CYS A 149 -17.81 17.94 4.23
N SER A 150 -17.28 18.37 5.38
CA SER A 150 -16.28 17.64 6.14
C SER A 150 -16.73 17.30 7.56
N ASP A 151 -16.39 16.11 8.01
CA ASP A 151 -16.65 15.59 9.36
C ASP A 151 -15.33 15.31 10.11
N PRO A 152 -14.93 16.15 11.08
CA PRO A 152 -13.78 15.91 11.92
C PRO A 152 -14.12 15.02 13.13
N TYR A 153 -13.35 13.95 13.29
CA TYR A 153 -13.25 13.18 14.53
C TYR A 153 -11.91 13.42 15.21
N SER A 154 -11.96 13.72 16.52
CA SER A 154 -10.76 13.88 17.32
C SER A 154 -10.02 12.55 17.48
N ALA A 155 -8.72 12.64 17.71
CA ALA A 155 -7.89 11.47 18.02
C ALA A 155 -8.42 10.67 19.22
N SER A 156 -8.83 11.34 20.28
CA SER A 156 -9.41 10.68 21.47
C SER A 156 -10.76 10.01 21.19
N LEU A 157 -11.59 10.58 20.31
CA LEU A 157 -12.87 9.98 19.91
C LEU A 157 -12.64 8.73 19.07
N ASN A 158 -11.63 8.77 18.19
CA ASN A 158 -11.33 7.65 17.32
C ASN A 158 -10.76 6.42 18.06
N GLY A 159 -10.15 6.61 19.23
CA GLY A 159 -9.66 5.50 20.07
C GLY A 159 -10.63 5.05 21.17
N GLN A 160 -11.90 5.45 21.13
CA GLN A 160 -12.90 5.02 22.12
C GLN A 160 -13.31 3.57 21.87
N GLN A 161 -12.98 2.67 22.80
CA GLN A 161 -13.15 1.22 22.63
C GLN A 161 -14.58 0.76 22.41
N ASN A 162 -15.58 1.47 22.95
CA ASN A 162 -16.99 1.17 22.67
C ASN A 162 -17.43 1.52 21.25
N ARG A 163 -16.52 2.04 20.42
CA ARG A 163 -16.72 2.35 18.99
C ARG A 163 -15.70 1.65 18.11
N LEU A 164 -14.84 0.80 18.68
CA LEU A 164 -13.85 0.04 17.94
C LEU A 164 -14.40 -1.37 17.66
N GLY A 165 -14.26 -1.83 16.42
CA GLY A 165 -14.59 -3.18 15.97
C GLY A 165 -13.46 -3.78 15.14
N PRO A 166 -13.23 -5.10 15.20
CA PRO A 166 -12.11 -5.74 14.51
C PRO A 166 -12.27 -5.64 12.99
N ARG A 167 -11.15 -5.60 12.26
CA ARG A 167 -11.17 -5.54 10.79
C ARG A 167 -11.80 -6.78 10.16
N SER A 168 -11.74 -7.92 10.85
CA SER A 168 -12.32 -9.21 10.43
C SER A 168 -13.85 -9.18 10.26
N GLU A 169 -14.54 -8.21 10.87
CA GLU A 169 -15.99 -8.06 10.79
C GLU A 169 -16.46 -7.18 9.62
N VAL A 170 -15.53 -6.69 8.79
CA VAL A 170 -15.79 -5.81 7.66
C VAL A 170 -15.23 -6.40 6.37
N ASN A 171 -16.04 -6.40 5.32
CA ASN A 171 -15.59 -6.70 3.97
C ASN A 171 -15.32 -5.37 3.23
N PRO A 172 -14.06 -5.07 2.89
CA PRO A 172 -13.66 -3.79 2.30
C PRO A 172 -14.10 -3.61 0.84
N VAL A 173 -14.43 -4.69 0.14
CA VAL A 173 -14.87 -4.69 -1.27
C VAL A 173 -16.35 -4.34 -1.41
N THR A 174 -17.17 -4.72 -0.43
CA THR A 174 -18.63 -4.54 -0.46
C THR A 174 -19.12 -3.50 0.55
N GLY A 175 -18.27 -3.08 1.48
CA GLY A 175 -18.64 -2.24 2.62
C GLY A 175 -19.51 -2.96 3.65
N PHE A 176 -19.74 -4.28 3.49
CA PHE A 176 -20.47 -5.07 4.47
C PHE A 176 -19.77 -5.02 5.83
N ARG A 177 -20.58 -4.93 6.89
CA ARG A 177 -20.10 -4.97 8.28
C ARG A 177 -21.20 -5.39 9.23
N VAL A 178 -20.84 -6.01 10.34
CA VAL A 178 -21.81 -6.33 11.38
C VAL A 178 -22.29 -5.05 12.09
N LEU A 179 -23.57 -5.01 12.49
CA LEU A 179 -24.12 -3.86 13.24
C LEU A 179 -23.71 -3.89 14.72
N ASN A 180 -23.72 -5.08 15.32
CA ASN A 180 -23.28 -5.31 16.69
C ASN A 180 -21.85 -5.84 16.66
N HIS A 181 -20.90 -4.94 16.37
CA HIS A 181 -19.49 -5.29 16.29
C HIS A 181 -18.95 -5.69 17.67
N ALA A 182 -17.96 -6.57 17.67
CA ALA A 182 -17.20 -6.82 18.88
C ALA A 182 -16.53 -5.53 19.38
N THR A 183 -16.33 -5.41 20.68
CA THR A 183 -15.57 -4.31 21.28
C THR A 183 -14.35 -4.85 22.01
N PRO A 184 -13.20 -4.16 21.96
CA PRO A 184 -12.00 -4.58 22.67
C PRO A 184 -12.28 -4.86 24.14
N SER A 185 -11.76 -5.97 24.65
CA SER A 185 -11.96 -6.38 26.04
C SER A 185 -10.63 -6.63 26.76
N PRO A 186 -10.59 -6.52 28.10
CA PRO A 186 -9.38 -6.79 28.86
C PRO A 186 -8.80 -8.18 28.56
N SER A 187 -7.48 -8.27 28.42
CA SER A 187 -6.75 -9.52 28.29
C SER A 187 -5.79 -9.73 29.46
N PRO A 188 -5.23 -10.94 29.67
CA PRO A 188 -4.20 -11.14 30.69
C PRO A 188 -3.00 -10.18 30.58
N ASP A 189 -2.62 -9.81 29.34
CA ASP A 189 -1.49 -8.93 29.05
C ASP A 189 -1.89 -7.43 29.02
N ASP A 190 -3.18 -7.12 29.03
CA ASP A 190 -3.71 -5.76 29.17
C ASP A 190 -4.97 -5.74 30.06
N PRO A 191 -4.84 -5.98 31.39
CA PRO A 191 -6.00 -6.11 32.28
C PRO A 191 -6.82 -4.82 32.44
N SER A 192 -6.21 -3.66 32.19
CA SER A 192 -6.91 -2.37 32.21
C SER A 192 -7.53 -2.01 30.86
N ASN A 193 -7.31 -2.83 29.82
CA ASN A 193 -7.76 -2.61 28.46
C ASN A 193 -7.29 -1.24 27.92
N THR A 194 -6.03 -0.86 28.18
CA THR A 194 -5.48 0.42 27.71
C THR A 194 -5.03 0.34 26.25
N LEU A 195 -4.62 -0.84 25.80
CA LEU A 195 -4.15 -1.10 24.44
C LEU A 195 -5.29 -1.52 23.50
N GLY A 196 -6.29 -2.23 24.02
CA GLY A 196 -7.32 -2.92 23.21
C GLY A 196 -7.87 -2.10 22.03
N GLY A 197 -7.69 -2.64 20.82
CA GLY A 197 -8.18 -2.10 19.55
C GLY A 197 -7.52 -0.80 19.04
N ARG A 198 -6.61 -0.20 19.80
CA ARG A 198 -5.91 1.04 19.41
C ARG A 198 -4.64 0.72 18.61
N ILE A 199 -4.02 1.73 18.01
CA ILE A 199 -2.68 1.58 17.43
C ILE A 199 -1.73 1.22 18.59
N ARG A 200 -1.22 -0.01 18.60
CA ARG A 200 -0.32 -0.52 19.64
C ARG A 200 1.06 -0.73 19.04
N VAL A 201 2.09 -0.08 19.60
CA VAL A 201 3.48 -0.16 19.10
C VAL A 201 4.45 -0.29 20.27
N HIS A 202 5.50 -1.09 20.09
CA HIS A 202 6.53 -1.31 21.12
C HIS A 202 7.43 -0.07 21.27
N GLU A 203 7.90 0.21 22.48
CA GLU A 203 8.78 1.34 22.77
C GLU A 203 10.11 1.28 22.00
N ASP A 204 10.65 0.08 21.76
CA ASP A 204 11.87 -0.11 20.97
C ASP A 204 11.69 0.40 19.54
N THR A 205 10.53 0.15 18.92
CA THR A 205 10.24 0.66 17.58
C THR A 205 10.23 2.19 17.59
N LEU A 206 9.55 2.80 18.57
CA LEU A 206 9.45 4.26 18.69
C LEU A 206 10.78 4.96 19.00
N SER A 207 11.72 4.21 19.58
CA SER A 207 13.05 4.72 19.95
C SER A 207 14.13 4.46 18.90
N THR A 208 13.77 3.91 17.73
CA THR A 208 14.68 3.69 16.60
C THR A 208 15.33 5.01 16.15
N PRO A 209 16.66 5.18 16.31
CA PRO A 209 17.33 6.42 15.94
C PRO A 209 17.26 6.68 14.43
N GLY A 210 16.89 7.89 14.02
CA GLY A 210 16.83 8.27 12.61
C GLY A 210 15.58 7.78 11.86
N ALA A 211 14.68 7.04 12.52
CA ALA A 211 13.44 6.61 11.91
C ALA A 211 12.48 7.77 11.62
N VAL A 212 11.77 7.68 10.50
CA VAL A 212 10.68 8.58 10.12
C VAL A 212 9.35 7.86 10.36
N PHE A 213 8.40 8.52 11.02
CA PHE A 213 7.10 7.93 11.30
C PHE A 213 6.00 8.57 10.48
N LEU A 214 5.00 7.77 10.09
CA LEU A 214 3.81 8.22 9.37
C LEU A 214 2.57 7.66 10.06
N VAL A 215 1.49 8.43 10.04
CA VAL A 215 0.18 7.98 10.49
C VAL A 215 -0.77 8.02 9.30
N GLU A 216 -1.56 6.98 9.12
CA GLU A 216 -2.54 6.84 8.03
C GLU A 216 -3.94 6.64 8.60
N GLY A 217 -4.93 7.18 7.90
CA GLY A 217 -6.34 6.90 8.12
C GLY A 217 -7.01 6.44 6.83
N GLN A 218 -7.80 5.38 6.91
CA GLN A 218 -8.56 4.82 5.80
C GLN A 218 -10.05 4.76 6.17
N TYR A 219 -10.92 5.19 5.28
CA TYR A 219 -12.37 5.06 5.44
C TYR A 219 -12.90 3.96 4.52
N ILE A 220 -13.74 3.07 5.05
CA ILE A 220 -14.53 2.14 4.23
C ILE A 220 -15.99 2.54 4.34
N HIS A 221 -16.63 2.80 3.20
CA HIS A 221 -18.02 3.20 3.15
C HIS A 221 -18.77 2.50 1.99
N PRO A 222 -19.96 1.92 2.21
CA PRO A 222 -20.68 1.18 1.18
C PRO A 222 -21.06 2.05 -0.02
N GLN A 223 -21.55 3.28 0.19
CA GLN A 223 -21.91 4.16 -0.94
C GLN A 223 -20.70 4.71 -1.71
N ASP A 224 -19.51 4.72 -1.11
CA ASP A 224 -18.26 5.10 -1.78
C ASP A 224 -17.85 4.01 -2.78
N ILE A 225 -17.94 2.76 -2.32
CA ILE A 225 -17.79 1.54 -3.12
C ILE A 225 -18.85 1.43 -4.23
N ASP A 226 -20.14 1.62 -3.90
CA ASP A 226 -21.24 1.54 -4.87
C ASP A 226 -21.08 2.58 -6.00
N SER A 227 -20.39 3.69 -5.71
CA SER A 227 -20.11 4.77 -6.67
C SER A 227 -18.81 4.56 -7.45
N GLY A 228 -17.99 3.56 -7.09
CA GLY A 228 -16.69 3.31 -7.72
C GLY A 228 -15.56 4.23 -7.25
N ASN A 229 -15.72 4.90 -6.11
CA ASN A 229 -14.77 5.89 -5.58
C ASN A 229 -13.83 5.30 -4.51
N GLN A 230 -13.87 3.99 -4.26
CA GLN A 230 -13.18 3.33 -3.13
C GLN A 230 -11.64 3.36 -3.13
N TYR A 231 -10.99 3.95 -4.14
CA TYR A 231 -9.53 3.92 -4.28
C TYR A 231 -8.85 5.22 -3.85
N ASP A 232 -9.56 6.17 -3.25
CA ASP A 232 -8.98 7.41 -2.73
C ASP A 232 -9.39 7.72 -1.27
N ASN A 233 -9.90 6.72 -0.56
CA ASN A 233 -10.42 6.84 0.80
C ASN A 233 -9.34 6.72 1.91
N SER A 234 -8.07 6.62 1.54
CA SER A 234 -6.91 6.68 2.44
C SER A 234 -6.17 8.01 2.35
N SER A 235 -5.52 8.39 3.45
CA SER A 235 -4.56 9.50 3.48
C SER A 235 -3.55 9.31 4.59
N TRP A 236 -2.37 9.89 4.42
CA TRP A 236 -1.29 9.78 5.38
C TRP A 236 -0.65 11.13 5.72
N ARG A 237 0.04 11.17 6.85
CA ARG A 237 0.74 12.36 7.33
C ARG A 237 1.98 11.96 8.11
N TYR A 238 3.08 12.70 7.92
CA TYR A 238 4.26 12.55 8.74
C TYR A 238 3.93 12.74 10.23
N ALA A 239 4.71 12.08 11.07
CA ALA A 239 4.61 12.18 12.51
C ALA A 239 5.99 12.25 13.14
N THR A 240 6.04 12.86 14.32
CA THR A 240 7.25 12.98 15.14
C THR A 240 7.00 12.30 16.47
N VAL A 241 7.98 11.52 16.92
CA VAL A 241 7.97 10.86 18.23
C VAL A 241 8.82 11.68 19.20
N ASN A 242 8.24 12.09 20.32
CA ASN A 242 9.00 12.62 21.44
C ASN A 242 9.70 11.46 22.15
N GLN A 243 11.03 11.41 22.08
CA GLN A 243 11.83 10.31 22.61
C GLN A 243 11.84 10.18 24.15
N SER A 244 11.35 11.18 24.88
CA SER A 244 11.26 11.14 26.35
C SER A 244 9.88 10.75 26.86
N SER A 245 8.82 11.16 26.15
CA SER A 245 7.44 10.90 26.55
C SER A 245 6.72 9.88 25.65
N PHE A 246 7.35 9.45 24.56
CA PHE A 246 6.76 8.65 23.49
C PHE A 246 5.51 9.28 22.87
N ALA A 247 5.27 10.59 23.07
CA ALA A 247 4.14 11.26 22.45
C ALA A 247 4.37 11.38 20.94
N ILE A 248 3.36 10.97 20.15
CA ILE A 248 3.34 11.13 18.70
C ILE A 248 2.57 12.40 18.36
N THR A 249 3.11 13.22 17.47
CA THR A 249 2.45 14.43 16.94
C THR A 249 2.56 14.47 15.42
N SER A 250 1.46 14.80 14.75
CA SER A 250 1.44 15.02 13.30
C SER A 250 2.37 16.17 12.89
N SER A 251 3.02 16.03 11.74
CA SER A 251 3.98 16.97 11.15
C SER A 251 3.66 17.19 9.66
N GLY A 252 3.98 18.36 9.13
CA GLY A 252 3.73 18.69 7.72
C GLY A 252 2.24 18.66 7.32
N PRO A 253 1.91 18.82 6.02
CA PRO A 253 0.55 18.67 5.52
C PRO A 253 0.17 17.19 5.31
N THR A 254 -1.13 16.88 5.38
CA THR A 254 -1.67 15.56 4.98
C THR A 254 -1.50 15.36 3.47
N ARG A 255 -1.04 14.18 3.05
CA ARG A 255 -1.16 13.68 1.69
C ARG A 255 -2.53 13.04 1.57
N GLN A 256 -3.44 13.78 0.93
CA GLN A 256 -4.83 13.38 0.79
C GLN A 256 -4.95 12.35 -0.33
N ARG A 257 -5.96 11.47 -0.24
CA ARG A 257 -6.35 10.55 -1.33
C ARG A 257 -5.24 9.60 -1.79
N GLU A 258 -4.37 9.20 -0.87
CA GLU A 258 -3.19 8.38 -1.15
C GLU A 258 -2.90 7.46 0.05
N THR A 259 -2.53 6.20 -0.20
CA THR A 259 -2.11 5.26 0.84
C THR A 259 -0.65 5.51 1.26
N ALA A 260 -0.30 5.18 2.50
CA ALA A 260 1.02 5.46 3.06
C ALA A 260 2.20 4.78 2.34
N ILE A 261 1.97 3.72 1.55
CA ILE A 261 3.03 3.09 0.75
C ILE A 261 3.70 4.08 -0.22
N TYR A 262 2.97 5.08 -0.72
CA TYR A 262 3.51 6.13 -1.59
C TYR A 262 4.48 7.07 -0.87
N ALA A 263 4.44 7.12 0.46
CA ALA A 263 5.46 7.81 1.23
C ALA A 263 6.85 7.17 1.08
N TRP A 264 6.92 5.88 0.72
CA TRP A 264 8.21 5.23 0.46
C TRP A 264 8.89 5.86 -0.76
N GLN A 265 8.14 6.09 -1.84
CA GLN A 265 8.64 6.80 -3.02
C GLN A 265 8.92 8.29 -2.75
N GLU A 266 8.17 8.92 -1.84
CA GLU A 266 8.49 10.29 -1.42
C GLU A 266 9.81 10.37 -0.64
N LEU A 267 10.10 9.39 0.22
CA LEU A 267 11.31 9.31 1.03
C LEU A 267 12.52 8.79 0.24
N ASP A 268 12.28 7.91 -0.72
CA ASP A 268 13.26 7.30 -1.61
C ASP A 268 12.75 7.32 -3.06
N PRO A 269 13.18 8.30 -3.88
CA PRO A 269 12.71 8.46 -5.25
C PRO A 269 13.05 7.30 -6.21
N GLU A 270 13.90 6.34 -5.81
CA GLU A 270 14.20 5.15 -6.59
C GLU A 270 13.17 4.02 -6.40
N VAL A 271 12.30 4.14 -5.40
CA VAL A 271 11.21 3.19 -5.19
C VAL A 271 10.21 3.29 -6.34
N VAL A 272 9.88 2.14 -6.92
CA VAL A 272 8.81 1.99 -7.91
C VAL A 272 7.62 1.35 -7.23
N ILE A 273 6.40 1.83 -7.54
CA ILE A 273 5.15 1.32 -6.98
C ILE A 273 4.19 0.99 -8.12
N ASN A 274 3.64 -0.23 -8.10
CA ASN A 274 2.67 -0.73 -9.07
C ASN A 274 1.37 -1.13 -8.36
N ASP A 275 0.24 -0.58 -8.81
CA ASP A 275 -1.08 -0.97 -8.34
C ASP A 275 -1.61 -2.17 -9.14
N ILE A 276 -2.06 -3.20 -8.43
CA ILE A 276 -2.54 -4.46 -8.97
C ILE A 276 -4.01 -4.64 -8.56
N ASP A 277 -4.92 -4.51 -9.52
CA ASP A 277 -6.36 -4.72 -9.31
C ASP A 277 -6.72 -6.19 -9.51
N ILE A 278 -7.32 -6.80 -8.49
CA ILE A 278 -7.87 -8.15 -8.58
C ILE A 278 -9.32 -8.06 -9.10
N PRO A 279 -9.65 -8.72 -10.22
CA PRO A 279 -11.01 -8.73 -10.73
C PRO A 279 -12.03 -9.18 -9.68
N ASP A 280 -13.14 -8.42 -9.59
CA ASP A 280 -14.26 -8.66 -8.67
C ASP A 280 -13.88 -8.70 -7.16
N ASP A 281 -12.74 -8.12 -6.79
CA ASP A 281 -12.26 -8.04 -5.41
C ASP A 281 -11.70 -6.63 -5.09
N GLY A 282 -10.39 -6.48 -4.88
CA GLY A 282 -9.79 -5.18 -4.53
C GLY A 282 -8.38 -5.00 -5.07
N ARG A 283 -7.71 -3.95 -4.59
CA ARG A 283 -6.39 -3.50 -5.02
C ARG A 283 -5.30 -3.87 -4.03
N PHE A 284 -4.15 -4.25 -4.58
CA PHE A 284 -2.86 -4.25 -3.90
C PHE A 284 -1.95 -3.19 -4.50
N SER A 285 -0.97 -2.72 -3.74
CA SER A 285 0.16 -1.94 -4.26
C SER A 285 1.44 -2.72 -3.94
N VAL A 286 2.24 -2.99 -4.97
CA VAL A 286 3.54 -3.66 -4.85
C VAL A 286 4.62 -2.63 -5.12
N ALA A 287 5.46 -2.38 -4.12
CA ALA A 287 6.57 -1.45 -4.18
C ALA A 287 7.91 -2.19 -4.10
N TYR A 288 8.93 -1.71 -4.80
CA TYR A 288 10.27 -2.28 -4.75
C TYR A 288 11.36 -1.24 -4.96
N VAL A 289 12.56 -1.57 -4.46
CA VAL A 289 13.83 -0.90 -4.77
C VAL A 289 14.95 -1.94 -4.74
N VAL A 290 15.96 -1.77 -5.61
CA VAL A 290 17.13 -2.64 -5.67
C VAL A 290 18.40 -1.82 -5.45
N ARG A 291 19.28 -2.27 -4.56
CA ARG A 291 20.55 -1.59 -4.24
C ARG A 291 21.74 -2.49 -4.56
N ASP A 292 22.76 -1.93 -5.18
CA ASP A 292 24.07 -2.59 -5.33
C ASP A 292 24.80 -2.54 -3.98
N ASN A 293 25.17 -3.70 -3.43
CA ASN A 293 25.90 -3.79 -2.16
C ASN A 293 27.39 -3.42 -2.32
N GLY A 294 27.88 -3.25 -3.55
CA GLY A 294 29.26 -2.88 -3.88
C GLY A 294 30.25 -4.05 -3.80
N ASP A 295 29.76 -5.27 -3.60
CA ASP A 295 30.53 -6.50 -3.47
C ASP A 295 30.18 -7.58 -4.52
N GLY A 296 29.41 -7.18 -5.54
CA GLY A 296 28.89 -8.10 -6.57
C GLY A 296 27.60 -8.79 -6.17
N THR A 297 26.94 -8.34 -5.10
CA THR A 297 25.58 -8.73 -4.74
C THR A 297 24.64 -7.53 -4.76
N TRP A 298 23.34 -7.80 -4.88
CA TRP A 298 22.28 -6.81 -4.90
C TRP A 298 21.27 -7.11 -3.80
N ARG A 299 20.87 -6.07 -3.08
CA ARG A 299 19.76 -6.07 -2.12
C ARG A 299 18.46 -5.79 -2.86
N TYR A 300 17.52 -6.73 -2.78
CA TYR A 300 16.15 -6.56 -3.25
C TYR A 300 15.23 -6.31 -2.06
N GLU A 301 14.53 -5.18 -2.06
CA GLU A 301 13.56 -4.78 -1.04
C GLU A 301 12.18 -4.66 -1.68
N TYR A 302 11.18 -5.32 -1.11
CA TYR A 302 9.79 -5.28 -1.56
C TYR A 302 8.85 -4.92 -0.40
N ALA A 303 7.76 -4.22 -0.73
CA ALA A 303 6.61 -4.05 0.15
C ALA A 303 5.32 -4.34 -0.63
N VAL A 304 4.43 -5.13 -0.06
CA VAL A 304 3.11 -5.39 -0.64
C VAL A 304 2.06 -4.89 0.34
N HIS A 305 1.31 -3.86 -0.07
CA HIS A 305 0.18 -3.31 0.67
C HIS A 305 -1.12 -3.84 0.08
N ASN A 306 -1.95 -4.46 0.90
CA ASN A 306 -3.32 -4.78 0.52
C ASN A 306 -4.20 -3.58 0.87
N TYR A 307 -4.66 -2.83 -0.12
CA TYR A 307 -5.48 -1.65 0.12
C TYR A 307 -6.89 -2.04 0.56
N ASN A 308 -7.58 -2.88 -0.23
CA ASN A 308 -8.97 -3.26 0.02
C ASN A 308 -9.39 -4.63 -0.54
N SER A 309 -8.45 -5.52 -0.90
CA SER A 309 -8.78 -6.90 -1.28
C SER A 309 -9.29 -7.68 -0.06
N ASP A 310 -10.53 -8.18 -0.14
CA ASP A 310 -11.06 -9.10 0.88
C ASP A 310 -10.40 -10.48 0.75
N ARG A 311 -10.01 -10.87 -0.48
CA ARG A 311 -9.37 -12.16 -0.72
C ARG A 311 -8.00 -12.30 -0.07
N ALA A 312 -7.32 -11.19 0.21
CA ALA A 312 -6.01 -11.16 0.84
C ALA A 312 -4.94 -11.93 0.04
N ALA A 313 -3.67 -11.83 0.45
CA ALA A 313 -2.59 -12.61 -0.14
C ALA A 313 -1.99 -13.59 0.87
N GLY A 314 -1.66 -14.80 0.41
CA GLY A 314 -1.08 -15.87 1.20
C GLY A 314 0.33 -16.27 0.76
N SER A 315 0.79 -15.80 -0.40
CA SER A 315 2.17 -15.98 -0.85
C SER A 315 2.66 -14.81 -1.71
N PHE A 316 3.97 -14.64 -1.75
CA PHE A 316 4.67 -13.73 -2.65
C PHE A 316 5.89 -14.45 -3.21
N GLU A 317 6.03 -14.45 -4.53
CA GLU A 317 7.08 -15.17 -5.25
C GLU A 317 7.80 -14.22 -6.21
N VAL A 318 9.13 -14.18 -6.11
CA VAL A 318 10.00 -13.41 -7.00
C VAL A 318 10.79 -14.40 -7.85
N PRO A 319 10.79 -14.29 -9.20
CA PRO A 319 11.62 -15.13 -10.06
C PRO A 319 13.10 -15.03 -9.67
N LEU A 320 13.80 -16.16 -9.75
CA LEU A 320 15.23 -16.27 -9.51
C LEU A 320 15.87 -16.92 -10.74
N GLY A 321 16.80 -16.19 -11.37
CA GLY A 321 17.57 -16.69 -12.49
C GLY A 321 18.35 -17.97 -12.15
N VAL A 322 18.67 -18.74 -13.18
CA VAL A 322 19.46 -19.98 -13.04
C VAL A 322 20.77 -19.73 -12.28
N ASP A 323 21.11 -20.63 -11.37
CA ASP A 323 22.31 -20.61 -10.53
C ASP A 323 22.42 -19.40 -9.57
N GLY A 324 21.36 -18.61 -9.40
CA GLY A 324 21.35 -17.49 -8.46
C GLY A 324 21.45 -17.96 -7.01
N ASN A 325 22.39 -17.38 -6.28
CA ASN A 325 22.51 -17.56 -4.84
C ASN A 325 21.68 -16.50 -4.12
N VAL A 326 21.00 -16.93 -3.06
CA VAL A 326 20.13 -16.08 -2.23
C VAL A 326 20.62 -16.16 -0.78
N THR A 327 20.79 -15.00 -0.15
CA THR A 327 21.17 -14.87 1.26
C THR A 327 20.34 -13.78 1.94
N ASN A 328 20.45 -13.66 3.26
CA ASN A 328 19.83 -12.59 4.04
C ASN A 328 18.33 -12.40 3.78
N MET A 329 17.62 -13.50 3.50
CA MET A 329 16.17 -13.49 3.35
C MET A 329 15.54 -12.98 4.65
N GLY A 330 14.55 -12.11 4.51
CA GLY A 330 13.76 -11.67 5.63
C GLY A 330 12.35 -11.29 5.25
N PHE A 331 11.57 -11.06 6.31
CA PHE A 331 10.16 -10.82 6.27
C PHE A 331 9.80 -9.88 7.42
N ASN A 332 8.88 -8.95 7.16
CA ASN A 332 8.22 -8.18 8.21
C ASN A 332 6.72 -8.14 7.95
N GLY A 333 5.93 -8.60 8.91
CA GLY A 333 4.48 -8.47 8.93
C GLY A 333 4.01 -7.61 10.10
N VAL A 334 2.68 -7.48 10.25
CA VAL A 334 2.08 -6.76 11.37
C VAL A 334 1.72 -7.71 12.51
N GLU A 335 1.77 -7.23 13.76
CA GLU A 335 1.28 -7.96 14.93
C GLU A 335 -0.24 -7.76 15.08
N TYR A 336 -0.96 -8.86 15.26
CA TYR A 336 -2.39 -8.91 15.50
C TYR A 336 -2.69 -9.15 16.98
N PHE A 337 -3.72 -8.48 17.52
CA PHE A 337 -3.99 -8.48 18.96
C PHE A 337 -5.46 -8.23 19.34
N ASN A 338 -5.78 -8.59 20.59
CA ASN A 338 -7.08 -8.36 21.26
C ASN A 338 -8.28 -9.08 20.64
N GLY A 339 -8.07 -10.15 19.87
CA GLY A 339 -9.11 -10.93 19.20
C GLY A 339 -9.56 -10.31 17.87
N ASP A 340 -8.62 -9.72 17.13
CA ASP A 340 -8.88 -9.02 15.88
C ASP A 340 -9.16 -9.92 14.66
N GLY A 341 -8.93 -11.22 14.79
CA GLY A 341 -9.23 -12.23 13.79
C GLY A 341 -10.66 -12.77 13.88
N VAL A 342 -10.88 -13.87 13.18
CA VAL A 342 -12.20 -14.52 13.08
C VAL A 342 -12.52 -15.22 14.39
N GLY A 343 -13.74 -15.04 14.89
CA GLY A 343 -14.22 -15.68 16.11
C GLY A 343 -13.63 -15.10 17.40
N GLY A 344 -13.07 -13.89 17.36
CA GLY A 344 -12.48 -13.23 18.53
C GLY A 344 -11.14 -13.81 18.94
N VAL A 345 -10.48 -14.54 18.04
CA VAL A 345 -9.10 -15.02 18.17
C VAL A 345 -8.21 -14.07 17.36
N ASN A 346 -6.98 -13.80 17.79
CA ASN A 346 -6.07 -13.00 16.97
C ASN A 346 -5.83 -13.70 15.63
N TYR A 347 -5.66 -12.93 14.56
CA TYR A 347 -4.96 -13.47 13.40
C TYR A 347 -3.53 -13.89 13.80
N ASP A 348 -3.00 -14.91 13.15
CA ASP A 348 -1.62 -15.33 13.37
C ASP A 348 -0.67 -14.23 12.90
N SER A 349 0.43 -14.04 13.64
CA SER A 349 1.52 -13.11 13.31
C SER A 349 2.83 -13.84 13.06
N THR A 350 2.81 -15.19 13.00
CA THR A 350 3.98 -16.03 12.73
C THR A 350 4.60 -15.64 11.38
N PRO A 351 5.92 -15.38 11.31
CA PRO A 351 6.59 -15.02 10.06
C PRO A 351 6.33 -16.01 8.93
N TRP A 352 6.23 -15.51 7.70
CA TRP A 352 6.05 -16.36 6.52
C TRP A 352 7.24 -17.30 6.35
N THR A 353 6.95 -18.52 5.90
CA THR A 353 7.98 -19.50 5.55
C THR A 353 8.73 -18.99 4.33
N MET A 354 10.05 -18.96 4.44
CA MET A 354 10.98 -18.43 3.44
C MET A 354 11.72 -19.56 2.76
N THR A 355 11.63 -19.64 1.43
CA THR A 355 12.34 -20.65 0.64
C THR A 355 12.97 -20.03 -0.60
N SER A 356 14.10 -20.58 -1.03
CA SER A 356 14.72 -20.31 -2.34
C SER A 356 15.02 -21.63 -3.02
N GLY A 357 14.62 -21.76 -4.29
CA GLY A 357 14.68 -23.00 -5.03
C GLY A 357 13.71 -23.00 -6.21
N ASP A 358 13.85 -23.97 -7.12
CA ASP A 358 12.95 -24.14 -8.26
C ASP A 358 12.75 -22.88 -9.13
N GLY A 359 13.75 -21.98 -9.15
CA GLY A 359 13.72 -20.74 -9.93
C GLY A 359 12.92 -19.60 -9.30
N VAL A 360 12.62 -19.66 -7.99
CA VAL A 360 11.95 -18.58 -7.27
C VAL A 360 12.51 -18.36 -5.86
N VAL A 361 12.31 -17.15 -5.35
CA VAL A 361 12.35 -16.81 -3.93
C VAL A 361 10.91 -16.66 -3.46
N ARG A 362 10.50 -17.44 -2.46
CA ARG A 362 9.10 -17.55 -2.03
C ARG A 362 8.95 -17.29 -0.55
N TRP A 363 7.92 -16.51 -0.22
CA TRP A 363 7.37 -16.37 1.11
C TRP A 363 5.92 -16.85 1.10
N GLU A 364 5.52 -17.64 2.08
CA GLU A 364 4.14 -18.09 2.21
C GLU A 364 3.71 -18.34 3.66
N THR A 365 2.40 -18.21 3.91
CA THR A 365 1.76 -18.63 5.17
C THR A 365 1.00 -19.95 4.98
N GLU A 366 0.34 -20.44 6.03
CA GLU A 366 -0.54 -21.61 5.95
C GLU A 366 -1.70 -21.35 4.97
N SER A 367 -2.30 -22.40 4.41
CA SER A 367 -3.42 -22.24 3.48
C SER A 367 -4.70 -21.80 4.20
N PHE A 368 -5.59 -21.10 3.49
CA PHE A 368 -6.92 -20.75 4.03
C PHE A 368 -7.75 -21.97 4.45
N GLY A 369 -7.55 -23.11 3.77
CA GLY A 369 -8.24 -24.36 4.09
C GLY A 369 -7.80 -24.99 5.40
N ASP A 370 -6.54 -24.75 5.81
CA ASP A 370 -5.96 -25.28 7.03
C ASP A 370 -6.16 -24.33 8.22
N ASN A 371 -6.02 -23.03 7.99
CA ASN A 371 -6.13 -22.00 9.02
C ASN A 371 -6.72 -20.71 8.45
N ASP A 372 -8.00 -20.44 8.73
CA ASP A 372 -8.68 -19.21 8.30
C ASP A 372 -8.09 -17.94 8.93
N ASN A 373 -7.44 -18.11 10.08
CA ASN A 373 -6.74 -17.08 10.85
C ASN A 373 -5.23 -17.05 10.57
N ALA A 374 -4.73 -17.74 9.54
CA ALA A 374 -3.32 -17.66 9.15
C ALA A 374 -2.90 -16.21 8.88
N ASN A 375 -1.58 -15.98 8.93
CA ASN A 375 -0.94 -14.68 8.77
C ASN A 375 -1.02 -14.18 7.31
N ALA A 376 -2.18 -14.22 6.66
CA ALA A 376 -2.35 -13.66 5.32
C ALA A 376 -2.25 -12.13 5.36
N LEU A 377 -1.81 -11.53 4.24
CA LEU A 377 -1.77 -10.08 4.05
C LEU A 377 -3.21 -9.54 3.90
N ARG A 378 -3.82 -9.18 5.03
CA ARG A 378 -5.21 -8.67 5.11
C ARG A 378 -5.30 -7.21 4.70
N TRP A 379 -6.52 -6.77 4.36
CA TRP A 379 -6.77 -5.41 3.89
C TRP A 379 -6.36 -4.32 4.89
N GLY A 380 -5.91 -3.20 4.34
CA GLY A 380 -5.32 -2.08 5.06
C GLY A 380 -4.04 -2.44 5.83
N THR A 381 -3.34 -3.51 5.43
CA THR A 381 -2.04 -3.91 6.00
C THR A 381 -0.97 -4.08 4.91
N MET A 382 0.31 -4.01 5.31
CA MET A 382 1.46 -4.06 4.41
C MET A 382 2.56 -4.95 4.97
N TYR A 383 3.07 -5.89 4.17
CA TYR A 383 4.19 -6.76 4.52
C TYR A 383 5.42 -6.43 3.68
N ASN A 384 6.61 -6.67 4.22
CA ASN A 384 7.88 -6.47 3.54
C ASN A 384 8.60 -7.81 3.33
N PHE A 385 9.32 -7.90 2.22
CA PHE A 385 10.08 -9.07 1.79
C PHE A 385 11.43 -8.59 1.28
N TRP A 386 12.52 -9.25 1.67
CA TRP A 386 13.84 -8.85 1.18
C TRP A 386 14.81 -10.01 1.15
N PHE A 387 15.85 -9.87 0.34
CA PHE A 387 16.98 -10.78 0.28
C PHE A 387 18.15 -10.14 -0.49
N ASP A 388 19.33 -10.73 -0.36
CA ASP A 388 20.49 -10.43 -1.19
C ASP A 388 20.69 -11.54 -2.24
N SER A 389 21.03 -11.17 -3.47
CA SER A 389 21.39 -12.12 -4.53
C SER A 389 22.67 -11.71 -5.25
N ASP A 390 23.40 -12.69 -5.78
CA ASP A 390 24.57 -12.50 -6.65
C ASP A 390 24.19 -12.33 -8.14
N LEU A 391 22.90 -12.20 -8.44
CA LEU A 391 22.40 -11.86 -9.77
C LEU A 391 21.91 -10.40 -9.83
N PRO A 392 22.22 -9.68 -10.92
CA PRO A 392 21.77 -8.31 -11.11
C PRO A 392 20.25 -8.24 -11.35
N PRO A 393 19.63 -7.06 -11.12
CA PRO A 393 18.21 -6.87 -11.36
C PRO A 393 17.88 -6.85 -12.85
N VAL A 394 16.78 -7.50 -13.21
CA VAL A 394 16.12 -7.41 -14.53
C VAL A 394 14.63 -7.17 -14.32
N ASP A 395 13.93 -6.61 -15.31
CA ASP A 395 12.48 -6.49 -15.25
C ASP A 395 11.84 -7.89 -15.31
N ALA A 396 10.88 -8.14 -14.41
CA ALA A 396 10.16 -9.40 -14.30
C ALA A 396 8.80 -9.18 -13.64
N ASP A 397 8.02 -10.26 -13.54
CA ASP A 397 6.78 -10.26 -12.78
C ASP A 397 6.94 -11.15 -11.54
N ALA A 398 6.69 -10.58 -10.37
CA ALA A 398 6.46 -11.33 -9.15
C ALA A 398 5.04 -11.89 -9.14
N THR A 399 4.83 -13.04 -8.51
CA THR A 399 3.50 -13.65 -8.36
C THR A 399 2.98 -13.42 -6.94
N LEU A 400 1.82 -12.76 -6.83
CA LEU A 400 1.07 -12.59 -5.60
C LEU A 400 -0.03 -13.66 -5.52
N GLY A 401 0.15 -14.66 -4.65
CA GLY A 401 -0.85 -15.71 -4.45
C GLY A 401 -1.97 -15.27 -3.52
N LEU A 402 -3.22 -15.37 -3.96
CA LEU A 402 -4.39 -14.95 -3.17
C LEU A 402 -4.74 -16.00 -2.11
N PHE A 403 -5.09 -15.53 -0.92
CA PHE A 403 -5.31 -16.39 0.24
C PHE A 403 -6.68 -17.06 0.24
N LYS A 404 -7.76 -16.27 0.10
CA LYS A 404 -9.11 -16.81 -0.03
C LYS A 404 -9.34 -17.36 -1.45
N PRO A 405 -10.06 -18.48 -1.58
CA PRO A 405 -10.33 -19.10 -2.87
C PRO A 405 -11.12 -18.17 -3.80
N GLY A 406 -10.91 -18.32 -5.11
CA GLY A 406 -11.56 -17.54 -6.16
C GLY A 406 -10.79 -17.60 -7.47
N THR A 407 -11.25 -16.87 -8.48
CA THR A 407 -10.58 -16.75 -9.79
C THR A 407 -10.33 -15.27 -10.09
N PRO A 408 -9.09 -14.87 -10.42
CA PRO A 408 -7.87 -15.69 -10.49
C PRO A 408 -7.40 -16.14 -9.09
N ASN A 409 -6.50 -17.11 -8.98
CA ASN A 409 -5.91 -17.54 -7.70
C ASN A 409 -4.62 -16.79 -7.35
N SER A 410 -4.07 -16.02 -8.30
CA SER A 410 -2.91 -15.16 -8.13
C SER A 410 -3.03 -13.95 -9.06
N ALA A 411 -2.15 -12.97 -8.87
CA ALA A 411 -1.94 -11.88 -9.81
C ALA A 411 -0.44 -11.65 -10.01
N ASP A 412 -0.09 -11.17 -11.19
CA ASP A 412 1.28 -10.78 -11.54
C ASP A 412 1.51 -9.33 -11.16
N ALA A 413 2.71 -9.03 -10.65
CA ALA A 413 3.13 -7.70 -10.24
C ALA A 413 4.48 -7.36 -10.86
N PRO A 414 4.57 -6.30 -11.70
CA PRO A 414 5.84 -5.89 -12.27
C PRO A 414 6.83 -5.48 -11.17
N VAL A 415 8.02 -6.04 -11.21
CA VAL A 415 9.13 -5.76 -10.29
C VAL A 415 10.49 -5.88 -10.99
N MET A 416 11.55 -5.51 -10.29
CA MET A 416 12.88 -6.01 -10.63
C MET A 416 13.18 -7.29 -9.87
N ALA A 417 13.64 -8.33 -10.55
CA ALA A 417 14.00 -9.62 -9.97
C ALA A 417 15.44 -10.01 -10.32
N PRO A 418 16.11 -10.87 -9.51
CA PRO A 418 17.45 -11.33 -9.82
C PRO A 418 17.44 -12.29 -11.01
N ALA A 419 18.06 -11.88 -12.10
CA ALA A 419 18.40 -12.80 -13.17
C ALA A 419 19.75 -12.42 -13.74
N SER A 420 20.48 -13.42 -14.24
CA SER A 420 21.53 -13.08 -15.18
C SER A 420 20.85 -12.51 -16.42
N ASN A 421 21.24 -11.29 -16.83
CA ASN A 421 21.15 -10.83 -18.22
C ASN A 421 22.07 -11.71 -19.08
N SER A 422 21.90 -13.03 -19.00
CA SER A 422 22.76 -14.00 -19.65
C SER A 422 22.47 -13.91 -21.14
N CYS A 423 23.23 -13.01 -21.74
CA CYS A 423 23.60 -13.05 -23.12
C CYS A 423 24.99 -13.70 -23.16
N PRO A 424 25.13 -15.01 -22.84
CA PRO A 424 26.43 -15.64 -22.69
C PRO A 424 27.25 -15.63 -23.98
N TRP A 425 26.61 -15.28 -25.10
CA TRP A 425 27.20 -15.13 -26.42
C TRP A 425 27.43 -13.68 -26.84
N ASP A 426 27.11 -12.69 -26.01
CA ASP A 426 27.60 -11.32 -26.15
C ASP A 426 29.00 -11.25 -25.53
N LEU A 427 29.96 -11.75 -26.30
CA LEU A 427 31.35 -11.89 -25.91
C LEU A 427 32.07 -10.54 -25.79
N ASN A 428 31.49 -9.46 -26.33
CA ASN A 428 32.06 -8.11 -26.25
C ASN A 428 31.27 -7.15 -25.33
N GLY A 429 30.12 -7.56 -24.82
CA GLY A 429 29.31 -6.80 -23.86
C GLY A 429 28.57 -5.60 -24.46
N ASN A 430 28.19 -5.63 -25.75
CA ASN A 430 27.49 -4.52 -26.40
C ASN A 430 25.95 -4.62 -26.37
N GLY A 431 25.39 -5.62 -25.69
CA GLY A 431 23.94 -5.86 -25.62
C GLY A 431 23.36 -6.56 -26.84
N SER A 432 24.18 -7.14 -27.72
CA SER A 432 23.74 -7.92 -28.88
C SER A 432 24.73 -9.02 -29.25
N ILE A 433 24.20 -10.15 -29.73
CA ILE A 433 24.96 -11.27 -30.26
C ILE A 433 25.05 -11.09 -31.77
N GLY A 434 26.25 -10.78 -32.27
CA GLY A 434 26.43 -10.49 -33.69
C GLY A 434 27.81 -10.83 -34.25
N ALA A 435 28.13 -10.20 -35.37
CA ALA A 435 29.41 -10.41 -36.05
C ALA A 435 30.63 -10.07 -35.18
N PRO A 436 30.60 -9.05 -34.30
CA PRO A 436 31.67 -8.82 -33.33
C PRO A 436 31.93 -10.02 -32.40
N ASP A 437 30.87 -10.65 -31.87
CA ASP A 437 30.97 -11.82 -31.00
C ASP A 437 31.45 -13.05 -31.74
N LEU A 438 30.94 -13.28 -32.95
CA LEU A 438 31.44 -14.33 -33.82
C LEU A 438 32.95 -14.16 -34.09
N GLY A 439 33.40 -12.92 -34.29
CA GLY A 439 34.82 -12.60 -34.43
C GLY A 439 35.64 -12.99 -33.20
N LEU A 440 35.15 -12.68 -32.00
CA LEU A 440 35.80 -13.06 -30.73
C LEU A 440 35.84 -14.57 -30.52
N LEU A 441 34.74 -15.27 -30.81
CA LEU A 441 34.66 -16.73 -30.74
C LEU A 441 35.68 -17.38 -31.67
N LEU A 442 35.69 -16.98 -32.96
CA LEU A 442 36.60 -17.52 -33.97
C LEU A 442 38.06 -17.19 -33.67
N SER A 443 38.34 -16.06 -33.03
CA SER A 443 39.71 -15.69 -32.62
C SER A 443 40.28 -16.60 -31.53
N ASN A 444 39.41 -17.27 -30.77
CA ASN A 444 39.75 -18.23 -29.70
C ASN A 444 39.32 -19.67 -30.07
N TRP A 445 39.32 -20.00 -31.36
CA TRP A 445 38.93 -21.32 -31.84
C TRP A 445 39.87 -22.43 -31.35
N GLY A 446 39.30 -23.53 -30.86
CA GLY A 446 40.01 -24.69 -30.36
C GLY A 446 40.27 -24.68 -28.84
N ASN A 447 40.22 -23.52 -28.18
CA ASN A 447 40.20 -23.39 -26.72
C ASN A 447 39.86 -21.93 -26.30
N PRO A 448 38.76 -21.67 -25.58
CA PRO A 448 37.78 -22.63 -25.06
C PRO A 448 36.69 -23.01 -26.08
N TYR A 449 36.68 -22.43 -27.28
CA TYR A 449 35.54 -22.54 -28.20
C TYR A 449 35.71 -23.63 -29.26
N THR A 450 34.62 -24.35 -29.52
CA THR A 450 34.51 -25.39 -30.54
C THR A 450 33.28 -25.15 -31.41
N SER A 451 33.01 -26.07 -32.34
CA SER A 451 31.78 -26.06 -33.14
C SER A 451 30.50 -26.05 -32.30
N ALA A 452 30.53 -26.59 -31.08
CA ALA A 452 29.39 -26.54 -30.18
C ALA A 452 29.06 -25.09 -29.76
N GLN A 453 30.07 -24.33 -29.33
CA GLN A 453 29.90 -22.93 -28.95
C GLN A 453 29.56 -22.03 -30.15
N LEU A 454 30.10 -22.34 -31.33
CA LEU A 454 29.72 -21.64 -32.56
C LEU A 454 28.23 -21.81 -32.88
N ALA A 455 27.74 -23.04 -32.81
CA ALA A 455 26.33 -23.32 -33.05
C ALA A 455 25.43 -22.59 -32.04
N ALA A 456 25.85 -22.56 -30.77
CA ALA A 456 25.14 -21.86 -29.71
C ALA A 456 25.11 -20.34 -29.93
N LEU A 457 26.24 -19.71 -30.28
CA LEU A 457 26.29 -18.28 -30.62
C LEU A 457 25.37 -17.95 -31.80
N LEU A 458 25.47 -18.71 -32.90
CA LEU A 458 24.66 -18.47 -34.10
C LEU A 458 23.16 -18.68 -33.85
N SER A 459 22.78 -19.60 -32.95
CA SER A 459 21.39 -19.83 -32.59
C SER A 459 20.76 -18.72 -31.74
N ASN A 460 21.58 -17.84 -31.14
CA ASN A 460 21.14 -16.72 -30.32
C ASN A 460 21.42 -15.36 -30.98
N TRP A 461 21.62 -15.33 -32.31
CA TRP A 461 21.95 -14.11 -33.04
C TRP A 461 20.83 -13.05 -32.92
N GLY A 462 21.15 -11.85 -32.46
CA GLY A 462 20.16 -10.79 -32.23
C GLY A 462 20.46 -9.94 -30.99
N PRO A 463 19.58 -8.99 -30.65
CA PRO A 463 19.67 -8.27 -29.39
C PRO A 463 19.56 -9.24 -28.20
N CYS A 464 20.29 -8.96 -27.12
CA CYS A 464 20.12 -9.69 -25.88
C CYS A 464 18.70 -9.47 -25.32
N PRO A 465 18.12 -10.44 -24.58
CA PRO A 465 16.90 -10.19 -23.81
C PRO A 465 17.11 -8.95 -22.93
N GLN A 466 16.18 -8.01 -23.01
CA GLN A 466 16.14 -6.86 -22.11
C GLN A 466 15.32 -7.21 -20.87
#